data_AF-A0A3L8PM92-F1
#
_entry.id   AF-A0A3L8PM92-F1
#
_cell.length_a   1.000
_cell.length_b   1.000
_cell.length_c   1.000
_cell.angle_alpha   90.00
_cell.angle_beta   90.00
_cell.angle_gamma   90.00
#
_symmetry.space_group_name_H-M   'P 1'
#
loop_
_entity.id
_entity.type
_entity.pdbx_description
1 polymer ?
#
loop_
_entity_poly.entity_id
_entity_poly.type
_entity_poly.pdbx_seq_one_letter_code
_entity_poly.pdbx_strand_id
1 'polypeptide(L)'
;MTGPRIVVGSPRGEEAALITEARRLRDAGAGVIFVGAGVGAQQLAATAVSEDVAEVVVADADACDAVVTALAQTDATDIAVRVVGC
;
A
#
# COMPACT_ATOMS: atom_id res chain seq x y z
N MET A 1 18.89 -6.78 9.79
CA MET A 1 17.43 -6.91 9.82
C MET A 1 16.88 -6.13 8.65
N THR A 2 16.17 -6.77 7.73
CA THR A 2 15.39 -6.06 6.70
C THR A 2 14.24 -5.33 7.37
N GLY A 3 14.00 -4.07 6.99
CA GLY A 3 12.85 -3.30 7.49
C GLY A 3 11.50 -3.92 7.08
N PRO A 4 10.37 -3.34 7.53
CA PRO A 4 9.04 -3.84 7.18
C PRO A 4 8.84 -3.89 5.65
N ARG A 5 8.09 -4.88 5.17
CA ARG A 5 7.64 -4.92 3.78
C ARG A 5 6.39 -4.08 3.64
N ILE A 6 6.37 -3.23 2.61
CA ILE A 6 5.30 -2.25 2.39
C ILE A 6 4.90 -2.29 0.92
N VAL A 7 3.60 -2.41 0.66
CA VAL A 7 3.05 -2.19 -0.68
C VAL A 7 2.73 -0.71 -0.85
N VAL A 8 3.15 -0.12 -1.97
CA VAL A 8 2.78 1.25 -2.34
C VAL A 8 2.05 1.22 -3.67
N GLY A 9 0.79 1.63 -3.66
CA GLY A 9 -0.06 1.66 -4.83
C GLY A 9 -1.45 2.18 -4.50
N SER A 10 -2.22 2.57 -5.51
CA SER A 10 -3.54 3.13 -5.26
C SER A 10 -4.51 2.89 -6.43
N PRO A 11 -5.82 2.66 -6.18
CA PRO A 11 -6.83 2.58 -7.23
C PRO A 11 -7.01 3.90 -7.98
N ARG A 12 -6.69 5.02 -7.33
CA ARG A 12 -6.82 6.38 -7.84
C ARG A 12 -5.81 7.33 -7.20
N GLY A 13 -5.73 8.55 -7.69
CA GLY A 13 -4.85 9.60 -7.16
C GLY A 13 -3.56 9.78 -7.97
N GLU A 14 -2.69 10.67 -7.48
CA GLU A 14 -1.49 11.08 -8.20
C GLU A 14 -0.34 10.08 -8.01
N GLU A 15 0.13 9.47 -9.11
CA GLU A 15 1.24 8.53 -9.10
C GLU A 15 2.56 9.15 -8.61
N ALA A 16 2.77 10.45 -8.87
CA ALA A 16 3.98 11.16 -8.44
C ALA A 16 4.15 11.16 -6.91
N ALA A 17 3.05 11.27 -6.16
CA ALA A 17 3.06 11.21 -4.70
C ALA A 17 3.46 9.80 -4.21
N LEU A 18 2.89 8.75 -4.84
CA LEU A 18 3.22 7.36 -4.54
C LEU A 18 4.70 7.05 -4.84
N ILE A 19 5.24 7.54 -5.96
CA ILE A 19 6.66 7.37 -6.32
C ILE A 19 7.56 8.02 -5.27
N THR A 20 7.24 9.26 -4.88
CA THR A 20 8.00 10.01 -3.88
C THR A 20 8.02 9.29 -2.54
N GLU A 21 6.86 8.83 -2.09
CA GLU A 21 6.74 8.10 -0.84
C GLU A 21 7.44 6.73 -0.88
N ALA A 22 7.34 6.00 -1.99
CA ALA A 22 8.06 4.75 -2.19
C ALA A 22 9.59 4.93 -2.12
N ARG A 23 10.13 6.06 -2.60
CA ARG A 23 11.56 6.38 -2.45
C ARG A 23 11.90 6.66 -0.99
N ARG A 24 11.12 7.50 -0.31
CA ARG A 24 11.31 7.82 1.11
C ARG A 24 11.33 6.58 2.00
N LEU A 25 10.43 5.64 1.76
CA LEU A 25 10.35 4.37 2.49
C LEU A 25 11.56 3.46 2.23
N ARG A 26 12.05 3.40 0.99
CA ARG A 26 13.30 2.67 0.66
C ARG A 26 14.50 3.29 1.34
N ASP A 27 14.59 4.62 1.35
CA ASP A 27 15.67 5.35 2.02
C ASP A 27 15.65 5.13 3.55
N ALA A 28 14.47 4.87 4.12
CA ALA A 28 14.29 4.46 5.51
C ALA A 28 14.57 2.97 5.78
N GLY A 29 14.93 2.19 4.75
CA GLY A 29 15.29 0.77 4.87
C GLY A 29 14.11 -0.21 4.78
N ALA A 30 12.93 0.24 4.36
CA ALA A 30 11.77 -0.64 4.14
C ALA A 30 11.88 -1.44 2.83
N GLY A 31 11.32 -2.65 2.82
CA GLY A 31 11.17 -3.46 1.62
C GLY A 31 9.94 -3.03 0.82
N VAL A 32 10.12 -2.15 -0.17
CA VAL A 32 8.98 -1.56 -0.92
C VAL A 32 8.63 -2.34 -2.17
N ILE A 33 7.39 -2.83 -2.22
CA ILE A 33 6.73 -3.36 -3.42
C ILE A 33 5.91 -2.22 -4.03
N PHE A 34 6.42 -1.66 -5.13
CA PHE A 34 5.74 -0.56 -5.82
C PHE A 34 4.84 -1.11 -6.92
N VAL A 35 3.54 -0.88 -6.78
CA VAL A 35 2.51 -1.38 -7.71
C VAL A 35 2.02 -0.26 -8.63
N GLY A 36 2.09 1.00 -8.19
CA GLY A 36 1.70 2.18 -8.98
C GLY A 36 0.25 2.61 -8.80
N ALA A 37 -0.17 3.58 -9.60
CA ALA A 37 -1.54 4.10 -9.61
C ALA A 37 -2.45 3.32 -10.58
N GLY A 38 -3.77 3.42 -10.39
CA GLY A 38 -4.77 2.77 -11.25
C GLY A 38 -4.96 1.27 -10.96
N VAL A 39 -4.41 0.77 -9.86
CA VAL A 39 -4.51 -0.65 -9.48
C VAL A 39 -5.68 -0.85 -8.53
N GLY A 40 -6.63 -1.69 -8.91
CA GLY A 40 -7.84 -1.94 -8.13
C GLY A 40 -7.56 -2.39 -6.69
N ALA A 41 -8.44 -2.03 -5.77
CA ALA A 41 -8.26 -2.31 -4.34
C ALA A 41 -8.13 -3.82 -4.04
N GLN A 42 -8.86 -4.67 -4.76
CA GLN A 42 -8.78 -6.12 -4.64
C GLN A 42 -7.40 -6.66 -5.06
N GLN A 43 -6.82 -6.07 -6.12
CA GLN A 43 -5.49 -6.46 -6.58
C GLN A 43 -4.42 -6.01 -5.57
N LEU A 44 -4.54 -4.79 -5.02
CA LEU A 44 -3.65 -4.32 -3.97
C LEU A 44 -3.71 -5.20 -2.71
N ALA A 45 -4.91 -5.55 -2.24
CA ALA A 45 -5.09 -6.45 -1.12
C ALA A 45 -4.49 -7.84 -1.40
N ALA A 46 -4.73 -8.40 -2.58
CA ALA A 46 -4.15 -9.69 -2.97
C ALA A 46 -2.61 -9.64 -3.02
N THR A 47 -2.02 -8.56 -3.52
CA THR A 47 -0.57 -8.35 -3.49
C THR A 47 -0.06 -8.22 -2.06
N ALA A 48 -0.73 -7.44 -1.21
CA ALA A 48 -0.34 -7.25 0.18
C ALA A 48 -0.30 -8.58 0.96
N VAL A 49 -1.34 -9.40 0.81
CA VAL A 49 -1.42 -10.73 1.43
C VAL A 49 -0.36 -11.67 0.85
N SER A 50 -0.19 -11.69 -0.47
CA SER A 50 0.77 -12.60 -1.12
C SER A 50 2.22 -12.29 -0.78
N GLU A 51 2.53 -11.02 -0.56
CA GLU A 51 3.87 -10.54 -0.22
C GLU A 51 4.14 -10.49 1.29
N ASP A 52 3.14 -10.85 2.12
CA ASP A 52 3.22 -10.83 3.58
C ASP A 52 3.71 -9.46 4.10
N VAL A 53 3.01 -8.40 3.69
CA VAL A 53 3.38 -7.03 4.06
C VAL A 53 2.73 -6.59 5.36
N ALA A 54 3.43 -5.75 6.11
CA ALA A 54 2.89 -5.15 7.33
C ALA A 54 1.95 -3.97 7.02
N GLU A 55 2.08 -3.38 5.82
CA GLU A 55 1.45 -2.11 5.51
C GLU A 55 1.19 -1.90 4.00
N VAL A 56 0.08 -1.24 3.68
CA VAL A 56 -0.27 -0.72 2.36
C VAL A 56 -0.38 0.81 2.41
N VAL A 57 0.30 1.49 1.49
CA VAL A 57 0.25 2.95 1.34
C VAL A 57 -0.49 3.32 0.05
N VAL A 58 -1.55 4.11 0.20
CA VAL A 58 -2.47 4.53 -0.88
C VAL A 58 -2.52 6.05 -1.03
N ALA A 59 -3.05 6.57 -2.14
CA ALA A 59 -2.95 7.99 -2.46
C ALA A 59 -3.95 8.90 -1.71
N ASP A 60 -5.12 8.40 -1.34
CA ASP A 60 -6.18 9.19 -0.70
C ASP A 60 -7.03 8.35 0.29
N ALA A 61 -7.88 9.02 1.07
CA ALA A 61 -8.70 8.39 2.11
C ALA A 61 -9.72 7.40 1.53
N ASP A 62 -10.31 7.69 0.39
CA ASP A 62 -11.28 6.78 -0.20
C ASP A 62 -10.61 5.51 -0.75
N ALA A 63 -9.39 5.64 -1.29
CA ALA A 63 -8.55 4.50 -1.64
C ALA A 63 -8.20 3.66 -0.40
N CYS A 64 -8.00 4.31 0.75
CA CYS A 64 -7.76 3.63 2.02
C CYS A 64 -8.97 2.79 2.41
N ASP A 65 -10.16 3.37 2.43
CA ASP A 65 -11.40 2.66 2.76
C ASP A 65 -11.66 1.47 1.82
N ALA A 66 -11.40 1.65 0.52
CA ALA A 66 -11.55 0.59 -0.47
C ALA A 66 -10.58 -0.57 -0.24
N VAL A 67 -9.31 -0.29 0.09
CA VAL A 67 -8.30 -1.32 0.38
C VAL A 67 -8.57 -2.00 1.72
N VAL A 68 -8.95 -1.26 2.76
CA VAL A 68 -9.36 -1.84 4.06
C VAL A 68 -10.53 -2.80 3.87
N THR A 69 -11.53 -2.41 3.09
CA THR A 69 -12.67 -3.29 2.76
C THR A 69 -12.22 -4.55 2.02
N ALA A 70 -11.29 -4.42 1.07
CA ALA A 70 -10.77 -5.56 0.33
C ALA A 70 -9.93 -6.51 1.20
N LEU A 71 -9.13 -6.00 2.13
CA LEU A 71 -8.35 -6.79 3.10
C LEU A 71 -9.26 -7.54 4.09
N ALA A 72 -10.34 -6.91 4.53
CA ALA A 72 -11.32 -7.55 5.41
C ALA A 72 -12.02 -8.75 4.73
N GLN A 73 -12.24 -8.70 3.41
CA GLN A 73 -12.80 -9.81 2.64
C GLN A 73 -11.86 -11.03 2.56
N THR A 74 -10.56 -10.83 2.81
CA THR A 74 -9.55 -11.90 2.82
C THR A 74 -9.07 -12.25 4.23
N ASP A 75 -9.75 -11.75 5.28
CA ASP A 75 -9.38 -11.94 6.70
C ASP A 75 -7.98 -11.38 7.07
N ALA A 76 -7.44 -10.47 6.26
CA ALA A 76 -6.10 -9.88 6.44
C ALA A 76 -6.17 -8.54 7.17
N THR A 77 -6.84 -8.53 8.32
CA THR A 77 -7.15 -7.30 9.08
C THR A 77 -5.98 -6.77 9.91
N ASP A 78 -4.88 -7.52 9.97
CA ASP A 78 -3.63 -7.18 10.61
C ASP A 78 -2.72 -6.28 9.75
N ILE A 79 -2.97 -6.20 8.44
CA ILE A 79 -2.24 -5.33 7.52
C ILE A 79 -2.74 -3.88 7.68
N ALA A 80 -1.83 -2.98 8.08
CA ALA A 80 -2.16 -1.57 8.21
C ALA A 80 -2.37 -0.91 6.83
N VAL A 81 -3.30 0.04 6.75
CA VAL A 81 -3.48 0.88 5.55
C VAL A 81 -3.36 2.33 5.95
N ARG A 82 -2.56 3.10 5.21
CA ARG A 82 -2.49 4.56 5.39
C ARG A 82 -2.44 5.29 4.06
N VAL A 83 -2.77 6.57 4.13
CA VAL A 83 -2.63 7.50 3.02
C VAL A 83 -1.17 7.97 2.92
N VAL A 84 -0.70 8.29 1.71
CA VAL A 84 0.55 9.02 1.49
C VAL A 84 0.52 10.28 2.38
N GLY A 85 1.59 10.48 3.15
CA GLY A 85 1.64 11.58 4.10
C GLY A 85 1.42 12.92 3.42
N CYS A 86 0.49 13.71 3.98
CA CYS A 86 0.67 15.16 4.06
C CYS A 86 1.94 15.48 4.85
#